data_AF-A0A7X8XJD3-F1
#
_entry.id   AF-A0A7X8XJD3-F1
#
_cell.length_a   1.000
_cell.length_b   1.000
_cell.length_c   1.000
_cell.angle_alpha   90.00
_cell.angle_beta   90.00
_cell.angle_gamma   90.00
#
_symmetry.space_group_name_H-M   'P 1'
#
loop_
_entity.id
_entity.type
_entity.pdbx_description
1 polymer ?
#
loop_
_entity_poly.entity_id
_entity_poly.type
_entity_poly.pdbx_seq_one_letter_code
_entity_poly.pdbx_strand_id
1 'polypeptide(L)'
;MELIITTGIFSILVLVLFIVLRFGISSWKNIESKNAVQTQLSKVELFMLEDLKRASYDQISVLDMPSTWAPGKGKTLIGQEVSGSAVWFLTAFAPDEKTGELVFNRDDNGEPVWKRNILYYVTRPSPEWHRDKYGYECASSGNSKDTCCPHKWLIRKEIDVSTLLSESTVENTYLTKPGGHYLMDPALMGSEPDLLKAQTLADSIVDFEVILRSPEVEINLRAFRLLEAQSVMQLGTSPLENDSFTVHYRARVVPNN
;
A
#
# COMPACT_ATOMS: atom_id res chain seq x y z
N MET A 1 -45.69 16.89 -41.23
CA MET A 1 -44.25 16.99 -41.56
C MET A 1 -43.45 17.63 -40.44
N GLU A 2 -43.91 18.73 -39.85
CA GLU A 2 -43.22 19.43 -38.75
C GLU A 2 -42.83 18.54 -37.56
N LEU A 3 -43.74 17.67 -37.07
CA LEU A 3 -43.48 16.73 -35.96
C LEU A 3 -42.36 15.70 -36.24
N ILE A 4 -42.20 15.28 -37.50
CA ILE A 4 -41.14 14.33 -37.89
C ILE A 4 -39.79 15.04 -37.89
N ILE A 5 -39.75 16.28 -38.37
CA ILE A 5 -38.54 17.10 -38.40
C ILE A 5 -38.09 17.45 -36.98
N THR A 6 -39.00 17.88 -36.11
CA THR A 6 -38.67 18.24 -34.71
C THR A 6 -38.19 17.03 -33.92
N THR A 7 -38.83 15.86 -34.10
CA THR A 7 -38.40 14.62 -33.45
C THR A 7 -37.02 14.17 -33.94
N GLY A 8 -36.77 14.25 -35.25
CA GLY A 8 -35.46 13.92 -35.84
C GLY A 8 -34.35 14.81 -35.29
N ILE A 9 -34.57 16.13 -35.23
CA ILE A 9 -33.61 17.08 -34.64
C ILE A 9 -33.39 16.78 -33.16
N PHE A 10 -34.46 16.55 -32.39
CA PHE A 10 -34.35 16.24 -30.97
C PHE A 10 -33.57 14.94 -30.72
N SER A 11 -33.81 13.88 -31.49
CA SER A 11 -33.08 12.62 -31.38
C SER A 11 -31.58 12.80 -31.69
N ILE A 12 -31.22 13.60 -32.70
CA ILE A 12 -29.83 13.92 -33.00
C ILE A 12 -29.19 14.69 -31.84
N LEU A 13 -29.88 15.69 -31.30
CA LEU A 13 -29.40 16.48 -30.16
C LEU A 13 -29.18 15.60 -28.91
N VAL A 14 -30.11 14.70 -28.61
CA VAL A 14 -29.97 13.75 -27.50
C VAL A 14 -28.80 12.80 -27.73
N LEU A 15 -28.58 12.32 -28.95
CA LEU A 15 -27.46 11.44 -29.28
C LEU A 15 -26.12 12.16 -29.12
N VAL A 16 -26.02 13.40 -29.60
CA VAL A 16 -24.82 14.25 -29.41
C VAL A 16 -24.58 14.50 -27.92
N LEU A 17 -25.62 14.85 -27.15
CA LEU A 17 -25.51 15.05 -25.70
C LEU A 17 -25.04 13.78 -24.99
N PHE A 18 -25.57 12.62 -25.38
CA PHE A 18 -25.17 11.33 -24.82
C PHE A 18 -23.69 11.03 -25.09
N ILE A 19 -23.21 11.29 -26.31
CA ILE A 19 -21.79 11.14 -26.66
C ILE A 19 -20.92 12.06 -25.79
N VAL A 20 -21.27 13.34 -25.71
CA VAL A 20 -20.51 14.33 -24.90
C VAL A 20 -20.50 13.92 -23.42
N LEU A 21 -21.64 13.50 -22.88
CA LEU A 21 -21.73 13.03 -21.50
C LEU A 21 -20.86 11.79 -21.26
N ARG A 22 -20.86 10.83 -22.18
CA ARG A 22 -20.02 9.63 -22.10
C ARG A 22 -18.53 9.99 -22.12
N PHE A 23 -18.11 10.89 -23.00
CA PHE A 23 -16.74 11.39 -23.03
C PHE A 23 -16.37 12.15 -21.74
N GLY A 24 -17.28 13.00 -21.24
CA GLY A 24 -17.09 13.71 -19.97
C GLY A 24 -16.89 12.78 -18.79
N ILE A 25 -17.73 11.75 -18.65
CA ILE A 25 -17.62 10.74 -17.58
C ILE A 25 -16.30 9.97 -17.69
N SER A 26 -15.91 9.56 -18.91
CA SER A 26 -14.64 8.85 -19.12
C SER A 26 -13.44 9.73 -18.77
N SER A 27 -13.45 11.00 -19.22
CA SER A 27 -12.38 11.95 -18.92
C SER A 27 -12.27 12.22 -17.42
N TRP A 28 -13.40 12.39 -16.74
CA TRP A 28 -13.43 12.59 -15.30
C TRP A 28 -12.86 11.38 -14.54
N LYS A 29 -13.27 10.15 -14.88
CA LYS A 29 -12.73 8.93 -14.29
C LYS A 29 -11.21 8.82 -14.47
N ASN A 30 -10.69 9.20 -15.64
CA ASN A 30 -9.27 9.14 -15.92
C ASN A 30 -8.47 10.12 -15.06
N ILE A 31 -8.97 11.36 -14.92
CA ILE A 31 -8.37 12.40 -14.07
C ILE A 31 -8.41 11.96 -12.60
N GLU A 32 -9.56 11.50 -12.14
CA GLU A 32 -9.74 11.02 -10.77
C GLU A 32 -8.78 9.87 -10.46
N SER A 33 -8.65 8.90 -11.37
CA SER A 33 -7.73 7.78 -11.19
C SER A 33 -6.26 8.21 -11.11
N LYS A 34 -5.85 9.24 -11.88
CA LYS A 34 -4.48 9.79 -11.78
C LYS A 34 -4.26 10.46 -10.44
N ASN A 35 -5.18 11.35 -10.08
CA ASN A 35 -5.08 12.13 -8.86
C ASN A 35 -5.09 11.25 -7.62
N ALA A 36 -5.93 10.21 -7.59
CA ALA A 36 -5.98 9.25 -6.49
C ALA A 36 -4.64 8.54 -6.29
N VAL A 37 -4.09 7.94 -7.36
CA VAL A 37 -2.79 7.24 -7.30
C VAL A 37 -1.67 8.20 -6.93
N GLN A 38 -1.61 9.39 -7.51
CA GLN A 38 -0.60 10.40 -7.18
C GLN A 38 -0.68 10.82 -5.71
N THR A 39 -1.88 11.09 -5.21
CA THR A 39 -2.10 11.48 -3.81
C THR A 39 -1.66 10.38 -2.85
N GLN A 40 -1.98 9.13 -3.16
CA GLN A 40 -1.54 7.97 -2.38
C GLN A 40 -0.02 7.81 -2.40
N LEU A 41 0.61 7.91 -3.56
CA LEU A 41 2.07 7.82 -3.68
C LEU A 41 2.77 8.95 -2.93
N SER A 42 2.29 10.20 -3.05
CA SER A 42 2.82 11.34 -2.28
C SER A 42 2.65 11.17 -0.77
N LYS A 43 1.53 10.58 -0.33
CA LYS A 43 1.32 10.23 1.09
C LYS A 43 2.33 9.17 1.54
N VAL A 44 2.53 8.11 0.76
CA VAL A 44 3.50 7.06 1.08
C VAL A 44 4.92 7.63 1.13
N GLU A 45 5.28 8.43 0.14
CA GLU A 45 6.55 9.17 0.08
C GLU A 45 6.77 9.98 1.36
N LEU A 46 5.81 10.83 1.73
CA LEU A 46 5.93 11.69 2.90
C LEU A 46 6.15 10.86 4.17
N PHE A 47 5.29 9.88 4.44
CA PHE A 47 5.40 9.06 5.65
C PHE A 47 6.69 8.24 5.68
N MET A 48 7.00 7.53 4.59
CA MET A 48 8.12 6.58 4.56
C MET A 48 9.47 7.29 4.53
N LEU A 49 9.61 8.39 3.77
CA LEU A 49 10.85 9.17 3.78
C LEU A 49 11.07 9.86 5.12
N GLU A 50 10.02 10.41 5.73
CA GLU A 50 10.12 11.05 7.04
C GLU A 50 10.52 10.05 8.11
N ASP A 51 9.91 8.86 8.13
CA ASP A 51 10.25 7.81 9.10
C ASP A 51 11.66 7.23 8.87
N LEU A 52 12.06 6.97 7.63
CA LEU A 52 13.40 6.43 7.33
C LEU A 52 14.52 7.45 7.58
N LYS A 53 14.29 8.75 7.33
CA LYS A 53 15.26 9.80 7.71
C LYS A 53 15.51 9.84 9.21
N ARG A 54 14.55 9.40 10.01
CA ARG A 54 14.60 9.36 11.49
C ARG A 54 15.17 8.06 12.03
N ALA A 55 15.32 7.04 11.19
CA ALA A 55 15.99 5.81 11.55
C ALA A 55 17.51 5.99 11.56
N SER A 56 18.20 4.98 12.07
CA SER A 56 19.62 4.73 11.80
C SER A 56 19.75 3.57 10.83
N TYR A 57 20.67 3.63 9.88
CA TYR A 57 20.84 2.59 8.85
C TYR A 57 21.05 1.20 9.46
N ASP A 58 21.85 1.12 10.53
CA ASP A 58 22.15 -0.15 11.22
C ASP A 58 20.95 -0.71 12.00
N GLN A 59 19.91 0.11 12.18
CA GLN A 59 18.66 -0.27 12.84
C GLN A 59 17.53 -0.49 11.82
N ILE A 60 17.85 -0.82 10.57
CA ILE A 60 16.89 -1.16 9.51
C ILE A 60 17.06 -2.62 9.14
N SER A 61 15.95 -3.32 8.99
CA SER A 61 15.90 -4.68 8.47
C SER A 61 14.85 -4.78 7.37
N VAL A 62 15.16 -5.60 6.38
CA VAL A 62 14.29 -5.88 5.24
C VAL A 62 14.19 -7.39 5.09
N LEU A 63 12.98 -7.86 4.83
CA LEU A 63 12.67 -9.24 4.49
C LEU A 63 11.89 -9.25 3.18
N ASP A 64 12.32 -10.06 2.22
CA ASP A 64 11.46 -10.37 1.07
C ASP A 64 10.41 -11.39 1.50
N MET A 65 9.13 -11.10 1.24
CA MET A 65 8.05 -11.99 1.64
C MET A 65 8.20 -13.32 0.87
N PRO A 66 8.42 -14.47 1.53
CA PRO A 66 8.57 -15.75 0.85
C PRO A 66 7.26 -16.20 0.19
N SER A 67 7.40 -16.95 -0.90
CA SER A 67 6.29 -17.50 -1.68
C SER A 67 5.41 -18.48 -0.91
N THR A 68 5.93 -19.05 0.17
CA THR A 68 5.26 -20.05 1.01
C THR A 68 4.52 -19.47 2.20
N TRP A 69 4.29 -18.16 2.25
CA TRP A 69 3.33 -17.58 3.18
C TRP A 69 1.93 -18.00 2.79
N ALA A 70 1.54 -19.17 3.30
CA ALA A 70 0.27 -19.80 3.08
C ALA A 70 -0.70 -19.47 4.23
N PRO A 71 -2.01 -19.37 3.95
CA PRO A 71 -3.01 -19.26 5.00
C PRO A 71 -3.12 -20.56 5.83
N GLY A 72 -2.68 -20.52 7.11
CA GLY A 72 -2.92 -21.53 8.15
C GLY A 72 -2.05 -22.79 8.07
N LYS A 73 -1.57 -23.41 9.16
CA LYS A 73 -2.14 -23.57 10.52
C LYS A 73 -1.30 -22.88 11.61
N GLY A 74 -1.96 -22.01 12.38
CA GLY A 74 -1.38 -21.30 13.52
C GLY A 74 -0.86 -19.92 13.11
N LYS A 75 -1.68 -18.89 13.35
CA LYS A 75 -1.44 -17.46 13.10
C LYS A 75 -1.51 -17.06 11.61
N THR A 76 -2.29 -16.00 11.38
CA THR A 76 -2.90 -15.60 10.11
C THR A 76 -1.97 -14.70 9.31
N LEU A 77 -1.25 -15.21 8.30
CA LEU A 77 -0.26 -14.42 7.54
C LEU A 77 -0.42 -14.56 6.02
N ILE A 78 0.27 -13.68 5.30
CA ILE A 78 -0.16 -12.87 4.14
C ILE A 78 -0.27 -13.61 2.81
N GLY A 79 -1.39 -13.41 2.11
CA GLY A 79 -1.54 -13.77 0.70
C GLY A 79 -1.41 -15.26 0.42
N GLN A 80 -1.44 -15.66 -0.85
CA GLN A 80 -0.96 -16.98 -1.26
C GLN A 80 0.41 -16.85 -1.95
N GLU A 81 0.93 -15.62 -2.05
CA GLU A 81 1.92 -15.20 -3.05
C GLU A 81 2.80 -14.05 -2.54
N VAL A 82 4.01 -13.94 -3.11
CA VAL A 82 5.01 -12.93 -2.76
C VAL A 82 4.46 -11.53 -3.03
N SER A 83 4.10 -10.81 -1.97
CA SER A 83 3.44 -9.49 -2.06
C SER A 83 4.40 -8.29 -2.03
N GLY A 84 5.71 -8.53 -2.11
CA GLY A 84 6.77 -7.51 -2.07
C GLY A 84 7.77 -7.74 -0.94
N SER A 85 8.43 -6.68 -0.48
CA SER A 85 9.29 -6.68 0.71
C SER A 85 8.52 -6.20 1.94
N ALA A 86 8.97 -6.59 3.13
CA ALA A 86 8.65 -5.98 4.40
C ALA A 86 9.91 -5.26 4.92
N VAL A 87 9.75 -4.02 5.40
CA VAL A 87 10.85 -3.24 6.00
C VAL A 87 10.43 -2.78 7.38
N TRP A 88 11.31 -2.94 8.36
CA TRP A 88 11.10 -2.40 9.69
C TRP A 88 12.38 -1.82 10.26
N PHE A 89 12.20 -0.85 11.16
CA PHE A 89 13.32 -0.14 11.75
C PHE A 89 12.95 0.51 13.07
N LEU A 90 13.96 0.82 13.88
CA LEU A 90 13.77 1.57 15.11
C LEU A 90 13.62 3.07 14.86
N THR A 91 12.80 3.69 15.70
CA THR A 91 12.74 5.14 15.83
C THR A 91 12.84 5.57 17.29
N ALA A 92 13.56 6.66 17.51
CA ALA A 92 13.68 7.32 18.81
C ALA A 92 12.57 8.36 19.06
N PHE A 93 11.66 8.55 18.09
CA PHE A 93 10.50 9.40 18.28
C PHE A 93 9.50 8.78 19.27
N ALA A 94 9.16 9.55 20.29
CA ALA A 94 8.07 9.25 21.20
C ALA A 94 7.44 10.55 21.69
N PRO A 95 6.17 10.53 22.16
CA PRO A 95 5.58 11.70 22.78
C PRO A 95 6.41 12.09 24.01
N ASP A 96 6.75 13.36 24.10
CA ASP A 96 7.36 13.94 25.29
C ASP A 96 6.40 13.79 26.48
N GLU A 97 6.92 13.38 27.63
CA GLU A 97 6.09 13.11 28.81
C GLU A 97 5.38 14.35 29.36
N LYS A 98 5.87 15.56 29.06
CA LYS A 98 5.34 16.82 29.58
C LYS A 98 4.42 17.52 28.59
N THR A 99 4.76 17.51 27.30
CA THR A 99 3.99 18.22 26.26
C THR A 99 3.09 17.30 25.43
N GLY A 100 3.37 15.99 25.41
CA GLY A 100 2.72 15.03 24.51
C GLY A 100 3.13 15.19 23.05
N GLU A 101 4.02 16.13 22.72
CA GLU A 101 4.50 16.35 21.37
C GLU A 101 5.51 15.27 20.98
N LEU A 102 5.48 14.83 19.72
CA LEU A 102 6.44 13.86 19.22
C LEU A 102 7.84 14.50 19.12
N VAL A 103 8.76 14.02 19.95
CA VAL A 103 10.15 14.49 19.99
C VAL A 103 11.12 13.33 19.73
N PHE A 104 12.26 13.64 19.10
CA PHE A 104 13.35 12.69 18.93
C PHE A 104 14.14 12.59 20.25
N ASN A 105 14.07 11.44 20.92
CA ASN A 105 14.71 11.26 22.21
C ASN A 105 16.20 10.95 22.06
N ARG A 106 17.03 11.68 22.80
CA ARG A 106 18.46 11.43 22.94
C ARG A 106 18.83 11.26 24.41
N ASP A 107 19.86 10.47 24.66
CA ASP A 107 20.44 10.33 26.00
C ASP A 107 21.36 11.53 26.32
N ASP A 108 21.97 11.53 27.51
CA ASP A 108 22.89 12.58 27.95
C ASP A 108 24.17 12.68 27.07
N ASN A 109 24.47 11.65 26.28
CA ASN A 109 25.59 11.63 25.34
C ASN A 109 25.18 12.11 23.93
N GLY A 110 23.89 12.37 23.70
CA GLY A 110 23.35 12.73 22.41
C GLY A 110 23.00 11.54 21.51
N GLU A 111 23.08 10.31 22.02
CA GLU A 111 22.76 9.10 21.27
C GLU A 111 21.24 8.85 21.22
N PRO A 112 20.69 8.31 20.12
CA PRO A 112 19.26 8.03 20.02
C PRO A 112 18.79 7.02 21.08
N VAL A 113 17.74 7.37 21.82
CA VAL A 113 17.05 6.42 22.72
C VAL A 113 15.91 5.78 21.94
N TRP A 114 16.14 4.59 21.40
CA TRP A 114 15.14 3.85 20.63
C TRP A 114 13.90 3.51 21.48
N LYS A 115 12.72 3.73 20.91
CA LYS A 115 11.44 3.56 21.63
C LYS A 115 10.54 2.53 20.98
N ARG A 116 10.44 2.54 19.65
CA ARG A 116 9.47 1.73 18.92
C ARG A 116 9.99 1.28 17.56
N ASN A 117 9.39 0.23 17.02
CA ASN A 117 9.59 -0.21 15.64
C ASN A 117 8.51 0.39 14.73
N ILE A 118 8.91 0.82 13.53
CA ILE A 118 8.02 1.14 12.43
C ILE A 118 8.13 0.03 11.39
N LEU A 119 7.02 -0.55 10.96
CA LEU A 119 6.98 -1.64 10.00
C LEU A 119 6.12 -1.27 8.79
N TYR A 120 6.64 -1.49 7.59
CA TYR A 120 5.93 -1.35 6.32
C TYR A 120 5.92 -2.67 5.56
N TYR A 121 4.76 -3.04 5.02
CA TYR A 121 4.63 -4.20 4.14
C TYR A 121 3.35 -4.08 3.31
N VAL A 122 3.29 -4.86 2.24
CA VAL A 122 2.10 -4.95 1.40
C VAL A 122 1.33 -6.22 1.71
N THR A 123 0.01 -6.12 1.82
CA THR A 123 -0.87 -7.28 1.97
C THR A 123 -1.93 -7.31 0.88
N ARG A 124 -2.25 -8.51 0.40
CA ARG A 124 -3.39 -8.75 -0.47
C ARG A 124 -4.67 -8.97 0.36
N PRO A 125 -5.84 -8.49 -0.09
CA PRO A 125 -7.13 -8.95 0.44
C PRO A 125 -7.26 -10.47 0.43
N SER A 126 -8.16 -11.02 1.25
CA SER A 126 -8.51 -12.44 1.11
C SER A 126 -9.17 -12.72 -0.24
N PRO A 127 -8.99 -13.92 -0.82
CA PRO A 127 -9.66 -14.29 -2.06
C PRO A 127 -11.18 -14.16 -1.99
N GLU A 128 -11.78 -14.51 -0.85
CA GLU A 128 -13.23 -14.40 -0.62
C GLU A 128 -13.68 -12.94 -0.69
N TRP A 129 -13.01 -12.05 0.03
CA TRP A 129 -13.32 -10.63 -0.02
C TRP A 129 -13.14 -10.05 -1.42
N HIS A 130 -12.07 -10.45 -2.11
CA HIS A 130 -11.78 -9.98 -3.46
C HIS A 130 -12.89 -10.41 -4.44
N ARG A 131 -13.32 -11.67 -4.35
CA ARG A 131 -14.43 -12.21 -5.15
C ARG A 131 -15.76 -11.52 -4.83
N ASP A 132 -16.06 -11.28 -3.56
CA ASP A 132 -17.31 -10.61 -3.16
C ASP A 132 -17.36 -9.15 -3.64
N LYS A 133 -16.24 -8.44 -3.65
CA LYS A 133 -16.18 -7.04 -4.05
C LYS A 133 -16.07 -6.83 -5.56
N TYR A 134 -15.27 -7.65 -6.24
CA TYR A 134 -14.93 -7.44 -7.65
C TYR A 134 -15.54 -8.49 -8.60
N GLY A 135 -16.14 -9.56 -8.08
CA GLY A 135 -16.78 -10.62 -8.86
C GLY A 135 -15.82 -11.65 -9.45
N TYR A 136 -14.53 -11.58 -9.14
CA TYR A 136 -13.50 -12.52 -9.60
C TYR A 136 -12.36 -12.59 -8.59
N GLU A 137 -11.46 -13.56 -8.76
CA GLU A 137 -10.18 -13.66 -8.03
C GLU A 137 -9.04 -13.31 -8.98
N CYS A 138 -7.99 -12.65 -8.48
CA CYS A 138 -6.78 -12.52 -9.28
C CYS A 138 -6.08 -13.88 -9.38
N ALA A 139 -5.63 -14.19 -10.59
CA ALA A 139 -4.84 -15.36 -10.93
C ALA A 139 -3.64 -15.47 -9.99
N SER A 140 -3.28 -16.73 -9.75
CA SER A 140 -2.09 -17.04 -8.98
C SER A 140 -0.84 -16.76 -9.82
N SER A 141 0.08 -15.92 -9.32
CA SER A 141 1.48 -15.87 -9.74
C SER A 141 2.27 -17.13 -9.33
N GLY A 142 1.69 -18.01 -8.50
CA GLY A 142 2.36 -19.18 -7.97
C GLY A 142 3.47 -18.78 -7.02
N ASN A 143 4.67 -19.35 -7.17
CA ASN A 143 5.81 -19.01 -6.30
C ASN A 143 6.54 -17.71 -6.71
N SER A 144 6.06 -16.99 -7.73
CA SER A 144 6.65 -15.71 -8.14
C SER A 144 5.95 -14.51 -7.51
N LYS A 145 6.54 -13.31 -7.69
CA LYS A 145 5.96 -12.02 -7.28
C LYS A 145 4.53 -11.89 -7.81
N ASP A 146 3.57 -11.58 -6.93
CA ASP A 146 2.19 -11.29 -7.33
C ASP A 146 2.15 -9.89 -7.93
N THR A 147 2.36 -9.78 -9.23
CA THR A 147 2.19 -8.53 -9.98
C THR A 147 0.89 -8.50 -10.76
N CYS A 148 0.04 -9.53 -10.62
CA CYS A 148 -1.24 -9.65 -11.30
C CYS A 148 -2.36 -8.96 -10.52
N CYS A 149 -2.29 -8.94 -9.18
CA CYS A 149 -3.29 -8.32 -8.33
C CYS A 149 -2.94 -6.84 -8.04
N PRO A 150 -3.70 -5.87 -8.56
CA PRO A 150 -3.49 -4.46 -8.24
C PRO A 150 -4.14 -4.05 -6.92
N HIS A 151 -4.96 -4.89 -6.27
CA HIS A 151 -5.78 -4.52 -5.13
C HIS A 151 -5.07 -4.68 -3.77
N LYS A 152 -3.74 -4.60 -3.73
CA LYS A 152 -2.97 -4.77 -2.50
C LYS A 152 -2.88 -3.46 -1.72
N TRP A 153 -2.71 -3.58 -0.41
CA TRP A 153 -2.64 -2.45 0.52
C TRP A 153 -1.25 -2.34 1.12
N LEU A 154 -0.70 -1.13 1.12
CA LEU A 154 0.52 -0.83 1.87
C LEU A 154 0.13 -0.46 3.31
N ILE A 155 0.55 -1.29 4.24
CA ILE A 155 0.29 -1.13 5.67
C ILE A 155 1.53 -0.55 6.34
N ARG A 156 1.31 0.39 7.25
CA ARG A 156 2.31 0.87 8.21
C ARG A 156 1.87 0.55 9.63
N LYS A 157 2.77 0.03 10.45
CA LYS A 157 2.56 -0.27 11.87
C LYS A 157 3.57 0.44 12.76
N GLU A 158 3.13 0.81 13.96
CA GLU A 158 3.96 1.29 15.06
C GLU A 158 3.85 0.30 16.22
N ILE A 159 4.99 -0.23 16.65
CA ILE A 159 5.07 -1.32 17.63
C ILE A 159 5.97 -0.86 18.79
N ASP A 160 5.43 -0.86 20.02
CA ASP A 160 6.08 -0.35 21.24
C ASP A 160 7.16 -1.31 21.79
N VAL A 161 8.15 -1.59 20.96
CA VAL A 161 9.32 -2.40 21.31
C VAL A 161 10.57 -1.58 21.00
N SER A 162 11.41 -1.37 22.00
CA SER A 162 12.61 -0.52 21.93
C SER A 162 13.82 -1.19 21.30
N THR A 163 13.76 -2.49 21.04
CA THR A 163 14.78 -3.27 20.34
C THR A 163 14.32 -3.63 18.94
N LEU A 164 15.26 -3.72 18.00
CA LEU A 164 14.92 -4.07 16.62
C LEU A 164 14.31 -5.48 16.61
N LEU A 165 13.12 -5.60 16.05
CA LEU A 165 12.42 -6.88 16.01
C LEU A 165 13.23 -7.89 15.19
N SER A 166 13.25 -9.15 15.64
CA SER A 166 13.80 -10.23 14.83
C SER A 166 12.90 -10.52 13.64
N GLU A 167 13.48 -10.99 12.53
CA GLU A 167 12.75 -11.42 11.34
C GLU A 167 11.63 -12.40 11.70
N SER A 168 11.93 -13.41 12.52
CA SER A 168 10.95 -14.40 12.98
C SER A 168 9.80 -13.79 13.78
N THR A 169 10.04 -12.72 14.53
CA THR A 169 8.99 -12.03 15.29
C THR A 169 8.08 -11.25 14.35
N VAL A 170 8.67 -10.51 13.40
CA VAL A 170 7.93 -9.75 12.38
C VAL A 170 7.06 -10.70 11.57
N GLU A 171 7.66 -11.76 11.05
CA GLU A 171 6.97 -12.81 10.30
C GLU A 171 5.81 -13.38 11.10
N ASN A 172 6.06 -13.99 12.26
CA ASN A 172 5.06 -14.79 12.96
C ASN A 172 3.99 -13.98 13.72
N THR A 173 4.16 -12.66 13.83
CA THR A 173 3.33 -11.83 14.73
C THR A 173 2.78 -10.59 14.06
N TYR A 174 3.58 -9.84 13.30
CA TYR A 174 3.23 -8.49 12.86
C TYR A 174 2.89 -8.38 11.37
N LEU A 175 3.09 -9.43 10.58
CA LEU A 175 2.72 -9.46 9.18
C LEU A 175 1.29 -9.95 8.96
N THR A 176 0.32 -9.34 9.63
CA THR A 176 -1.09 -9.73 9.54
C THR A 176 -1.83 -8.96 8.44
N LYS A 177 -3.00 -9.47 8.04
CA LYS A 177 -3.94 -8.71 7.20
C LYS A 177 -5.04 -8.07 8.06
N PRO A 178 -5.60 -6.91 7.66
CA PRO A 178 -6.79 -6.38 8.31
C PRO A 178 -7.93 -7.40 8.31
N GLY A 179 -8.60 -7.57 9.44
CA GLY A 179 -9.85 -8.34 9.56
C GLY A 179 -11.03 -7.59 8.94
N GLY A 180 -12.02 -8.32 8.41
CA GLY A 180 -13.27 -7.72 7.95
C GLY A 180 -13.24 -7.04 6.58
N HIS A 181 -14.37 -6.38 6.24
CA HIS A 181 -14.63 -5.86 4.90
C HIS A 181 -14.14 -4.41 4.67
N TYR A 182 -13.70 -3.72 5.74
CA TYR A 182 -13.31 -2.31 5.73
C TYR A 182 -11.80 -2.15 5.83
N LEU A 183 -11.20 -1.70 4.73
CA LEU A 183 -9.77 -1.72 4.45
C LEU A 183 -8.94 -0.61 5.10
N MET A 184 -9.59 0.18 5.96
CA MET A 184 -9.05 1.45 6.48
C MET A 184 -9.14 1.53 8.01
N ASP A 185 -9.53 0.45 8.69
CA ASP A 185 -9.67 0.44 10.14
C ASP A 185 -8.52 -0.34 10.83
N PRO A 186 -7.60 0.37 11.51
CA PRO A 186 -6.53 -0.22 12.31
C PRO A 186 -7.01 -1.13 13.43
N ALA A 187 -8.22 -0.90 13.96
CA ALA A 187 -8.80 -1.72 15.03
C ALA A 187 -9.07 -3.16 14.57
N LEU A 188 -9.02 -3.41 13.26
CA LEU A 188 -9.23 -4.72 12.66
C LEU A 188 -7.91 -5.50 12.45
N MET A 189 -6.75 -4.95 12.83
CA MET A 189 -5.45 -5.64 12.68
C MET A 189 -5.20 -6.76 13.70
N GLY A 190 -6.22 -7.13 14.50
CA GLY A 190 -6.10 -8.19 15.48
C GLY A 190 -5.31 -7.78 16.73
N SER A 191 -5.35 -8.65 17.74
CA SER A 191 -4.74 -8.45 19.07
C SER A 191 -3.22 -8.67 19.02
N GLU A 192 -2.51 -7.88 18.22
CA GLU A 192 -1.04 -7.92 18.19
C GLU A 192 -0.46 -7.32 19.47
N PRO A 193 0.54 -7.97 20.10
CA PRO A 193 1.18 -7.44 21.29
C PRO A 193 1.92 -6.15 20.94
N ASP A 194 1.81 -5.15 21.82
CA ASP A 194 2.53 -3.88 21.73
C ASP A 194 2.25 -3.06 20.46
N LEU A 195 1.20 -3.39 19.70
CA LEU A 195 0.78 -2.60 18.54
C LEU A 195 0.10 -1.30 19.01
N LEU A 196 0.77 -0.17 18.79
CA LEU A 196 0.25 1.15 19.11
C LEU A 196 -0.69 1.66 18.03
N LYS A 197 -0.31 1.45 16.77
CA LYS A 197 -1.01 2.00 15.62
C LYS A 197 -0.77 1.12 14.40
N ALA A 198 -1.82 0.91 13.62
CA ALA A 198 -1.71 0.47 12.24
C ALA A 198 -2.39 1.49 11.33
N GLN A 199 -2.01 1.56 10.06
CA GLN A 199 -2.68 2.41 9.09
C GLN A 199 -2.45 1.90 7.67
N THR A 200 -3.50 1.93 6.86
CA THR A 200 -3.39 1.74 5.40
C THR A 200 -2.94 3.06 4.78
N LEU A 201 -1.76 3.05 4.17
CA LEU A 201 -1.19 4.25 3.53
C LEU A 201 -1.70 4.42 2.11
N ALA A 202 -1.71 3.34 1.35
CA ALA A 202 -2.18 3.29 -0.02
C ALA A 202 -2.97 1.99 -0.25
N ASP A 203 -4.01 2.10 -1.07
CA ASP A 203 -4.60 0.96 -1.76
C ASP A 203 -4.16 1.03 -3.22
N SER A 204 -4.43 -0.01 -4.01
CA SER A 204 -4.03 -0.05 -5.43
C SER A 204 -2.54 -0.32 -5.69
N ILE A 205 -1.85 -1.04 -4.79
CA ILE A 205 -0.42 -1.37 -4.95
C ILE A 205 -0.25 -2.64 -5.79
N VAL A 206 0.62 -2.56 -6.80
CA VAL A 206 1.08 -3.70 -7.62
C VAL A 206 2.34 -4.31 -7.03
N ASP A 207 3.24 -3.48 -6.53
CA ASP A 207 4.54 -3.95 -6.08
C ASP A 207 5.17 -2.99 -5.08
N PHE A 208 5.90 -3.54 -4.12
CA PHE A 208 6.66 -2.81 -3.13
C PHE A 208 7.95 -3.55 -2.84
N GLU A 209 9.07 -2.90 -3.08
CA GLU A 209 10.40 -3.47 -2.92
C GLU A 209 11.30 -2.45 -2.25
N VAL A 210 12.08 -2.94 -1.28
CA VAL A 210 13.02 -2.12 -0.52
C VAL A 210 14.39 -2.76 -0.61
N ILE A 211 15.39 -1.98 -0.98
CA ILE A 211 16.76 -2.45 -1.17
C ILE A 211 17.67 -1.64 -0.26
N LEU A 212 18.37 -2.32 0.65
CA LEU A 212 19.38 -1.71 1.50
C LEU A 212 20.72 -1.62 0.75
N ARG A 213 21.28 -0.42 0.64
CA ARG A 213 22.56 -0.12 -0.04
C ARG A 213 23.36 0.88 0.80
N SER A 214 24.02 0.41 1.85
CA SER A 214 24.70 1.25 2.84
C SER A 214 25.45 2.46 2.23
N PRO A 215 25.17 3.69 2.67
CA PRO A 215 24.23 4.10 3.74
C PRO A 215 22.80 4.41 3.25
N GLU A 216 22.47 4.11 1.99
CA GLU A 216 21.19 4.42 1.36
C GLU A 216 20.17 3.29 1.51
N VAL A 217 18.89 3.66 1.60
CA VAL A 217 17.74 2.78 1.44
C VAL A 217 17.00 3.19 0.18
N GLU A 218 16.85 2.26 -0.76
CA GLU A 218 16.11 2.46 -1.99
C GLU A 218 14.71 1.86 -1.87
N ILE A 219 13.70 2.64 -2.21
CA ILE A 219 12.30 2.25 -2.21
C ILE A 219 11.80 2.24 -3.65
N ASN A 220 11.22 1.13 -4.06
CA ASN A 220 10.55 0.95 -5.33
C ASN A 220 9.09 0.57 -5.07
N LEU A 221 8.16 1.46 -5.42
CA LEU A 221 6.73 1.25 -5.24
C LEU A 221 6.04 1.38 -6.60
N ARG A 222 5.15 0.44 -6.91
CA ARG A 222 4.32 0.48 -8.12
C ARG A 222 2.87 0.49 -7.72
N ALA A 223 2.12 1.47 -8.20
CA ALA A 223 0.68 1.59 -7.96
C ALA A 223 -0.08 1.59 -9.29
N PHE A 224 -1.32 1.12 -9.27
CA PHE A 224 -2.12 0.91 -10.48
C PHE A 224 -3.32 1.84 -10.56
N ARG A 225 -3.58 2.38 -11.75
CA ARG A 225 -4.74 3.23 -12.03
C ARG A 225 -6.02 2.40 -12.24
N LEU A 226 -6.52 1.83 -11.14
CA LEU A 226 -7.67 0.90 -11.13
C LEU A 226 -8.91 1.40 -11.88
N LEU A 227 -9.36 2.62 -11.59
CA LEU A 227 -10.64 3.13 -12.11
C LEU A 227 -10.62 3.33 -13.63
N GLU A 228 -9.47 3.69 -14.19
CA GLU A 228 -9.32 3.78 -15.64
C GLU A 228 -9.21 2.38 -16.27
N ALA A 229 -8.33 1.53 -15.72
CA ALA A 229 -8.04 0.21 -16.27
C ALA A 229 -9.26 -0.72 -16.28
N GLN A 230 -10.10 -0.68 -15.24
CA GLN A 230 -11.34 -1.49 -15.17
C GLN A 230 -12.30 -1.25 -16.34
N SER A 231 -12.21 -0.11 -17.02
CA SER A 231 -13.07 0.21 -18.17
C SER A 231 -12.55 -0.34 -19.50
N VAL A 232 -11.29 -0.78 -19.56
CA VAL A 232 -10.58 -1.12 -20.80
C VAL A 232 -9.92 -2.49 -20.78
N MET A 233 -9.67 -3.07 -19.61
CA MET A 233 -9.04 -4.39 -19.48
C MET A 233 -9.62 -5.21 -18.32
N GLN A 234 -9.50 -6.53 -18.46
CA GLN A 234 -9.75 -7.45 -17.36
C GLN A 234 -8.53 -7.47 -16.44
N LEU A 235 -8.74 -7.18 -15.16
CA LEU A 235 -7.68 -7.18 -14.15
C LEU A 235 -7.51 -8.57 -13.54
N GLY A 236 -6.32 -8.81 -12.98
CA GLY A 236 -6.05 -10.03 -12.22
C GLY A 236 -5.61 -11.23 -13.06
N THR A 237 -5.52 -11.15 -14.39
CA THR A 237 -5.15 -12.31 -15.23
C THR A 237 -3.74 -12.26 -15.78
N SER A 238 -3.17 -11.06 -15.91
CA SER A 238 -1.84 -10.82 -16.48
C SER A 238 -1.01 -9.93 -15.54
N PRO A 239 0.33 -10.04 -15.56
CA PRO A 239 1.21 -9.15 -14.82
C PRO A 239 0.98 -7.68 -15.21
N LEU A 240 0.85 -6.81 -14.20
CA LEU A 240 0.60 -5.38 -14.37
C LEU A 240 1.85 -4.53 -14.17
N GLU A 241 2.96 -5.14 -13.76
CA GLU A 241 4.21 -4.47 -13.36
C GLU A 241 4.77 -3.46 -14.37
N ASN A 242 4.55 -3.67 -15.68
CA ASN A 242 5.03 -2.83 -16.77
C ASN A 242 3.88 -2.29 -17.65
N ASP A 243 2.64 -2.38 -17.15
CA ASP A 243 1.47 -1.89 -17.87
C ASP A 243 1.45 -0.34 -17.91
N SER A 244 0.84 0.22 -18.96
CA SER A 244 0.70 1.67 -19.14
C SER A 244 -0.08 2.37 -18.01
N PHE A 245 -0.90 1.64 -17.27
CA PHE A 245 -1.67 2.14 -16.13
C PHE A 245 -0.89 2.07 -14.81
N THR A 246 0.31 1.48 -14.81
CA THR A 246 1.18 1.38 -13.64
C THR A 246 2.04 2.63 -13.49
N VAL A 247 1.95 3.25 -12.33
CA VAL A 247 2.77 4.39 -11.95
C VAL A 247 3.91 3.90 -11.07
N HIS A 248 5.13 4.22 -11.47
CA HIS A 248 6.34 3.84 -10.76
C HIS A 248 6.81 5.00 -9.89
N TYR A 249 6.96 4.74 -8.61
CA TYR A 249 7.61 5.63 -7.66
C TYR A 249 8.92 5.00 -7.19
N ARG A 250 10.00 5.77 -7.29
CA ARG A 250 11.32 5.36 -6.80
C ARG A 250 11.91 6.49 -6.00
N ALA A 251 12.38 6.17 -4.81
CA ALA A 251 13.08 7.11 -3.96
C ALA A 251 14.29 6.46 -3.30
N ARG A 252 15.24 7.31 -2.93
CA ARG A 252 16.41 6.95 -2.15
C ARG A 252 16.50 7.86 -0.95
N VAL A 253 16.80 7.28 0.20
CA VAL A 253 16.93 8.00 1.46
C VAL A 253 18.17 7.53 2.19
N VAL A 254 18.91 8.48 2.74
CA VAL A 254 19.99 8.20 3.69
C VAL A 254 19.40 8.43 5.09
N PRO A 255 19.32 7.40 5.96
CA PRO A 255 18.97 7.58 7.36
C PRO A 255 20.00 8.49 8.05
N ASN A 256 19.56 9.41 8.91
CA ASN A 256 20.41 10.49 9.42
C ASN A 256 20.86 10.32 10.89
N ASN A 257 20.59 9.18 11.52
CA ASN A 257 20.90 8.96 12.94
C ASN A 257 21.77 7.73 13.18
#